data_AF-A0AAD5LRC5-F1
#
_entry.id   AF-A0AAD5LRC5-F1
#
_cell.length_a   1.000
_cell.length_b   1.000
_cell.length_c   1.000
_cell.angle_alpha   90.00
_cell.angle_beta   90.00
_cell.angle_gamma   90.00
#
_symmetry.space_group_name_H-M   'P 1'
#
loop_
_entity.id
_entity.type
_entity.pdbx_description
1 polymer ?
#
loop_
_entity_poly.entity_id
_entity_poly.type
_entity_poly.pdbx_seq_one_letter_code
_entity_poly.pdbx_strand_id
1 'polypeptide(L)'
;MTGVQLACAVYGEGTVFPVMIARDATVSALQEAIVEKKKDVNARYNVDPALVTLYLAKKDGVWLKDDDSVDDLLSGNIDTAYKKMRPTWKLDAEDYFGDSFQPGRKQIHVLVDLPVAAAELGYYDPTNVSADDKVEAFWYTNNKLQIRVLFKEGEYSSFLLFLDTCLVLPESFVC
;
A
#
# COMPACT_ATOMS: atom_id res chain seq x y z
N MET A 1 -25.88 7.46 -17.01
CA MET A 1 -24.60 6.75 -16.75
C MET A 1 -24.82 5.89 -15.52
N THR A 2 -24.73 4.57 -15.65
CA THR A 2 -24.85 3.63 -14.53
C THR A 2 -23.48 3.49 -13.88
N GLY A 3 -23.27 4.22 -12.78
CA GLY A 3 -22.07 4.07 -11.95
C GLY A 3 -22.07 2.72 -11.23
N VAL A 4 -20.88 2.24 -10.89
CA VAL A 4 -20.68 1.11 -9.98
C VAL A 4 -19.88 1.59 -8.78
N GLN A 5 -20.22 1.06 -7.61
CA GLN A 5 -19.49 1.31 -6.37
C GLN A 5 -18.49 0.17 -6.14
N LEU A 6 -17.20 0.47 -6.21
CA LEU A 6 -16.11 -0.45 -5.96
C LEU A 6 -15.56 -0.24 -4.55
N ALA A 7 -15.40 -1.31 -3.79
CA ALA A 7 -14.66 -1.28 -2.53
C ALA A 7 -13.16 -1.40 -2.83
N CYS A 8 -12.41 -0.37 -2.44
CA CYS A 8 -10.97 -0.25 -2.65
C CYS A 8 -10.26 -0.40 -1.31
N ALA A 9 -9.32 -1.33 -1.22
CA ALA A 9 -8.53 -1.61 -0.02
C ALA A 9 -7.08 -1.22 -0.22
N VAL A 10 -6.45 -0.60 0.79
CA VAL A 10 -5.13 0.03 0.65
C VAL A 10 -4.09 -0.77 1.41
N TYR A 11 -3.04 -1.18 0.70
CA TYR A 11 -1.89 -1.86 1.31
C TYR A 11 -1.15 -0.93 2.28
N GLY A 12 -0.69 -1.51 3.38
CA GLY A 12 0.02 -0.84 4.47
C GLY A 12 -0.84 0.07 5.36
N GLU A 13 -2.11 0.33 5.00
CA GLU A 13 -3.02 1.20 5.78
C GLU A 13 -4.20 0.41 6.39
N GLY A 14 -4.48 -0.81 5.92
CA GLY A 14 -5.62 -1.60 6.42
C GLY A 14 -6.98 -0.99 6.08
N THR A 15 -7.02 0.06 5.25
CA THR A 15 -8.24 0.85 5.05
C THR A 15 -8.98 0.41 3.81
N VAL A 16 -10.29 0.20 3.95
CA VAL A 16 -11.22 -0.08 2.85
C VAL A 16 -12.21 1.08 2.69
N PHE A 17 -12.41 1.56 1.47
CA PHE A 17 -13.40 2.59 1.19
C PHE A 17 -14.09 2.44 -0.17
N PRO A 18 -15.34 2.88 -0.29
CA PRO A 18 -16.07 2.80 -1.56
C PRO A 18 -15.66 3.93 -2.51
N VAL A 19 -15.55 3.64 -3.81
CA VAL A 19 -15.36 4.60 -4.90
C VAL A 19 -16.47 4.40 -5.92
N MET A 20 -17.15 5.49 -6.30
CA MET A 20 -18.17 5.47 -7.36
C MET A 20 -17.50 5.83 -8.69
N ILE A 21 -17.67 5.00 -9.71
CA ILE A 21 -17.04 5.19 -11.03
C ILE A 21 -17.97 4.70 -12.14
N ALA A 22 -17.83 5.24 -13.35
CA ALA A 22 -18.55 4.69 -14.51
C ALA A 22 -18.02 3.29 -14.86
N ARG A 23 -18.91 2.39 -15.29
CA ARG A 23 -18.55 1.00 -15.64
C ARG A 23 -17.56 0.92 -16.79
N ASP A 24 -17.73 1.78 -17.79
CA ASP A 24 -16.90 1.85 -18.99
C ASP A 24 -15.67 2.76 -18.84
N ALA A 25 -15.43 3.27 -17.62
CA ALA A 25 -14.26 4.07 -17.31
C ALA A 25 -12.96 3.25 -17.48
N THR A 26 -11.87 3.96 -17.68
CA THR A 26 -10.53 3.37 -17.68
C THR A 26 -10.02 3.16 -16.26
N VAL A 27 -9.02 2.29 -16.12
CA VAL A 27 -8.27 2.14 -14.86
C VAL A 27 -7.59 3.45 -14.46
N SER A 28 -7.15 4.29 -15.42
CA SER A 28 -6.60 5.63 -15.12
C SER A 28 -7.62 6.55 -14.44
N ALA A 29 -8.86 6.55 -14.89
CA ALA A 29 -9.93 7.32 -14.24
C ALA A 29 -10.23 6.80 -12.83
N LEU A 30 -10.07 5.48 -12.59
CA LEU A 30 -10.20 4.91 -11.25
C LEU A 30 -9.03 5.33 -10.34
N GLN A 31 -7.79 5.36 -10.84
CA GLN A 31 -6.63 5.88 -10.09
C GLN A 31 -6.87 7.32 -9.65
N GLU A 32 -7.33 8.18 -10.55
CA GLU A 32 -7.69 9.57 -10.25
C GLU A 32 -8.80 9.66 -9.19
N ALA A 33 -9.87 8.89 -9.35
CA ALA A 33 -10.99 8.90 -8.41
C ALA A 33 -10.59 8.44 -6.99
N ILE A 34 -9.66 7.49 -6.87
CA ILE A 34 -9.11 7.01 -5.61
C ILE A 34 -8.31 8.13 -4.92
N VAL A 35 -7.38 8.75 -5.65
CA VAL A 35 -6.52 9.83 -5.14
C VAL A 35 -7.37 11.04 -4.73
N GLU A 36 -8.25 11.51 -5.61
CA GLU A 36 -9.11 12.68 -5.36
C GLU A 36 -9.98 12.49 -4.12
N LYS A 37 -10.46 11.26 -3.89
CA LYS A 37 -11.32 10.96 -2.75
C LYS A 37 -10.62 11.08 -1.39
N LYS A 38 -9.30 10.97 -1.35
CA LYS A 38 -8.52 10.88 -0.10
C LYS A 38 -7.46 11.97 0.04
N LYS A 39 -7.13 12.72 -1.00
CA LYS A 39 -6.06 13.73 -1.00
C LYS A 39 -6.17 14.77 0.12
N ASP A 40 -7.39 15.18 0.49
CA ASP A 40 -7.61 16.22 1.51
C ASP A 40 -7.65 15.65 2.94
N VAL A 41 -7.70 14.32 3.07
CA VAL A 41 -7.83 13.60 4.35
C VAL A 41 -6.52 12.93 4.75
N ASN A 42 -5.74 12.46 3.79
CA ASN A 42 -4.49 11.75 4.03
C ASN A 42 -3.42 12.18 3.02
N ALA A 43 -2.32 12.74 3.53
CA ALA A 43 -1.19 13.22 2.73
C ALA A 43 -0.52 12.12 1.89
N ARG A 44 -0.69 10.83 2.22
CA ARG A 44 -0.21 9.70 1.41
C ARG A 44 -0.85 9.65 0.01
N TYR A 45 -2.01 10.29 -0.16
CA TYR A 45 -2.69 10.40 -1.45
C TYR A 45 -2.29 11.67 -2.20
N ASN A 46 -1.39 12.50 -1.67
CA ASN A 46 -0.80 13.61 -2.42
C ASN A 46 0.30 13.09 -3.37
N VAL A 47 -0.12 12.23 -4.29
CA VAL A 47 0.73 11.56 -5.27
C VAL A 47 0.11 11.74 -6.65
N ASP A 48 0.93 11.66 -7.70
CA ASP A 48 0.40 11.57 -9.05
C ASP A 48 -0.43 10.27 -9.17
N PRO A 49 -1.71 10.33 -9.60
CA PRO A 49 -2.54 9.14 -9.79
C PRO A 49 -1.88 8.06 -10.67
N ALA A 50 -1.03 8.45 -11.62
CA ALA A 50 -0.32 7.50 -12.49
C ALA A 50 0.69 6.62 -11.72
N LEU A 51 1.13 7.04 -10.54
CA LEU A 51 2.05 6.28 -9.68
C LEU A 51 1.34 5.26 -8.79
N VAL A 52 0.02 5.39 -8.60
CA VAL A 52 -0.77 4.44 -7.82
C VAL A 52 -0.91 3.14 -8.62
N THR A 53 -0.52 2.00 -8.06
CA THR A 53 -0.73 0.70 -8.73
C THR A 53 -2.01 0.05 -8.23
N LEU A 54 -2.84 -0.43 -9.16
CA LEU A 54 -4.10 -1.12 -8.84
C LEU A 54 -4.01 -2.60 -9.20
N TYR A 55 -4.58 -3.44 -8.35
CA TYR A 55 -4.72 -4.87 -8.58
C TYR A 55 -6.18 -5.30 -8.40
N LEU A 56 -6.59 -6.32 -9.16
CA LEU A 56 -7.90 -6.93 -9.00
C LEU A 56 -7.88 -7.77 -7.72
N ALA A 57 -8.79 -7.51 -6.79
CA ALA A 57 -8.93 -8.26 -5.54
C ALA A 57 -9.59 -9.63 -5.74
N LYS A 58 -9.33 -10.28 -6.88
CA LYS A 58 -9.90 -11.56 -7.30
C LYS A 58 -8.78 -12.56 -7.49
N LYS A 59 -8.85 -13.68 -6.77
CA LYS A 59 -7.91 -14.80 -6.85
C LYS A 59 -8.69 -16.07 -7.13
N ASP A 60 -8.28 -16.83 -8.14
CA ASP A 60 -8.94 -18.07 -8.57
C ASP A 60 -10.46 -17.93 -8.80
N GLY A 61 -10.87 -16.78 -9.34
CA GLY A 61 -12.28 -16.47 -9.62
C GLY A 61 -13.08 -15.97 -8.41
N VAL A 62 -12.49 -15.94 -7.22
CA VAL A 62 -13.14 -15.55 -5.96
C VAL A 62 -12.69 -14.15 -5.54
N TRP A 63 -13.65 -13.29 -5.20
CA TRP A 63 -13.37 -11.97 -4.63
C TRP A 63 -12.89 -12.07 -3.19
N LEU A 64 -11.93 -11.23 -2.84
CA LEU A 64 -11.49 -11.07 -1.47
C LEU A 64 -12.67 -10.57 -0.62
N LYS A 65 -12.87 -11.19 0.53
CA LYS A 65 -13.91 -10.77 1.48
C LYS A 65 -13.40 -9.58 2.29
N ASP A 66 -14.32 -8.69 2.63
CA ASP A 66 -14.11 -7.62 3.60
C ASP A 66 -14.46 -8.18 5.00
N ASP A 67 -13.50 -8.87 5.61
CA ASP A 67 -13.60 -9.45 6.95
C ASP A 67 -12.31 -9.19 7.75
N ASP A 68 -12.30 -9.55 9.03
CA ASP A 68 -11.23 -9.22 9.97
C ASP A 68 -9.86 -9.80 9.56
N SER A 69 -9.80 -10.72 8.58
CA SER A 69 -8.54 -11.26 8.05
C SER A 69 -7.86 -10.37 7.00
N VAL A 70 -8.54 -9.32 6.54
CA VAL A 70 -8.02 -8.38 5.55
C VAL A 70 -6.94 -7.48 6.16
N ASP A 71 -7.05 -7.15 7.45
CA ASP A 71 -6.07 -6.30 8.13
C ASP A 71 -4.66 -6.91 8.13
N ASP A 72 -4.58 -8.25 8.28
CA ASP A 72 -3.33 -9.01 8.19
C ASP A 72 -2.79 -9.10 6.75
N LEU A 73 -3.67 -9.18 5.75
CA LEU A 73 -3.27 -9.18 4.34
C LEU A 73 -2.75 -7.81 3.90
N LEU A 74 -3.41 -6.75 4.35
CA LEU A 74 -3.06 -5.38 4.01
C LEU A 74 -1.80 -4.92 4.75
N SER A 75 -1.44 -5.52 5.88
CA SER A 75 -0.20 -5.20 6.61
C SER A 75 1.07 -5.90 6.06
N GLY A 76 0.92 -6.86 5.14
CA GLY A 76 2.02 -7.61 4.50
C GLY A 76 2.53 -7.03 3.17
N ASN A 77 3.45 -7.75 2.53
CA ASN A 77 3.88 -7.49 1.15
C ASN A 77 2.80 -7.93 0.15
N ILE A 78 2.71 -7.25 -0.99
CA ILE A 78 1.78 -7.58 -2.07
C ILE A 78 2.01 -9.02 -2.52
N ASP A 79 1.02 -9.88 -2.31
CA ASP A 79 0.97 -11.18 -2.95
C ASP A 79 0.86 -10.94 -4.46
N THR A 80 1.95 -11.22 -5.18
CA THR A 80 2.01 -11.12 -6.66
C THR A 80 0.95 -11.98 -7.37
N ALA A 81 0.20 -12.81 -6.64
CA ALA A 81 -0.94 -13.56 -7.16
C ALA A 81 -2.10 -12.68 -7.66
N TYR A 82 -2.22 -11.43 -7.23
CA TYR A 82 -3.30 -10.55 -7.71
C TYR A 82 -2.97 -9.93 -9.08
N LYS A 83 -3.98 -9.89 -9.96
CA LYS A 83 -3.80 -9.38 -11.33
C LYS A 83 -3.61 -7.87 -11.32
N LYS A 84 -2.43 -7.38 -11.72
CA LYS A 84 -2.15 -5.96 -11.93
C LYS A 84 -3.04 -5.40 -13.05
N MET A 85 -3.70 -4.28 -12.77
CA MET A 85 -4.55 -3.58 -13.72
C MET A 85 -3.73 -2.64 -14.60
N ARG A 86 -4.09 -2.56 -15.88
CA ARG A 86 -3.47 -1.69 -16.89
C ARG A 86 -4.24 -0.37 -17.00
N PRO A 87 -3.59 0.80 -16.83
CA PRO A 87 -4.25 2.11 -16.82
C PRO A 87 -5.15 2.41 -18.03
N THR A 88 -4.75 1.93 -19.21
CA THR A 88 -5.46 2.19 -20.48
C THR A 88 -6.64 1.25 -20.74
N TRP A 89 -6.81 0.19 -19.94
CA TRP A 89 -7.88 -0.77 -20.12
C TRP A 89 -9.14 -0.29 -19.41
N LYS A 90 -10.30 -0.67 -19.94
CA LYS A 90 -11.59 -0.36 -19.33
C LYS A 90 -11.93 -1.33 -18.21
N LEU A 91 -12.67 -0.85 -17.21
CA LEU A 91 -13.13 -1.63 -16.08
C LEU A 91 -14.14 -2.72 -16.51
N ASP A 92 -14.98 -2.42 -17.51
CA ASP A 92 -15.95 -3.35 -18.10
C ASP A 92 -15.35 -4.50 -18.91
N ALA A 93 -14.02 -4.51 -19.14
CA ALA A 93 -13.36 -5.63 -19.80
C ALA A 93 -13.60 -6.95 -19.03
N GLU A 94 -13.87 -8.03 -19.76
CA GLU A 94 -14.06 -9.40 -19.23
C GLU A 94 -12.91 -9.85 -18.32
N ASP A 95 -11.71 -9.35 -18.63
CA ASP A 95 -10.48 -9.60 -17.90
C ASP A 95 -10.40 -8.94 -16.51
N TYR A 96 -11.35 -8.06 -16.18
CA TYR A 96 -11.50 -7.38 -14.90
C TYR A 96 -12.87 -7.66 -14.28
N PHE A 97 -13.85 -6.78 -14.50
CA PHE A 97 -15.18 -6.88 -13.92
C PHE A 97 -16.15 -7.56 -14.90
N GLY A 98 -16.02 -7.26 -16.20
CA GLY A 98 -17.01 -7.64 -17.21
C GLY A 98 -18.27 -6.79 -17.15
N ASP A 99 -19.04 -6.77 -18.23
CA ASP A 99 -20.27 -5.97 -18.36
C ASP A 99 -21.34 -6.35 -17.32
N SER A 100 -21.38 -7.63 -16.94
CA SER A 100 -22.37 -8.21 -16.03
C SER A 100 -22.03 -8.05 -14.54
N PHE A 101 -20.93 -7.35 -14.23
CA PHE A 101 -20.46 -7.20 -12.86
C PHE A 101 -21.49 -6.53 -11.94
N GLN A 102 -21.68 -7.12 -10.76
CA GLN A 102 -22.43 -6.54 -9.66
C GLN A 102 -21.62 -6.72 -8.37
N PRO A 103 -21.33 -5.63 -7.64
CA PRO A 103 -20.57 -5.72 -6.41
C PRO A 103 -21.35 -6.52 -5.36
N GLY A 104 -20.71 -7.54 -4.78
CA GLY A 104 -21.29 -8.34 -3.72
C GLY A 104 -21.21 -7.66 -2.36
N ARG A 105 -21.91 -8.23 -1.37
CA ARG A 105 -21.81 -7.77 0.02
C ARG A 105 -20.47 -8.19 0.63
N LYS A 106 -19.83 -7.28 1.36
CA LYS A 106 -18.55 -7.51 2.07
C LYS A 106 -17.48 -8.10 1.15
N GLN A 107 -17.30 -7.49 -0.01
CA GLN A 107 -16.28 -7.86 -0.99
C GLN A 107 -15.38 -6.67 -1.27
N ILE A 108 -14.08 -6.93 -1.27
CA ILE A 108 -13.07 -6.02 -1.79
C ILE A 108 -12.93 -6.30 -3.28
N HIS A 109 -12.86 -5.24 -4.06
CA HIS A 109 -12.88 -5.31 -5.52
C HIS A 109 -11.53 -4.91 -6.11
N VAL A 110 -10.89 -3.92 -5.48
CA VAL A 110 -9.63 -3.33 -5.94
C VAL A 110 -8.68 -3.25 -4.76
N LEU A 111 -7.44 -3.66 -4.98
CA LEU A 111 -6.33 -3.45 -4.07
C LEU A 111 -5.51 -2.27 -4.58
N VAL A 112 -5.20 -1.34 -3.68
CA VAL A 112 -4.50 -0.08 -3.95
C VAL A 112 -3.13 -0.13 -3.32
N ASP A 113 -2.11 -0.01 -4.16
CA ASP A 113 -0.72 0.10 -3.78
C ASP A 113 -0.24 1.53 -4.06
N LEU A 114 0.01 2.27 -2.98
CA LEU A 114 0.49 3.64 -3.06
C LEU A 114 2.02 3.65 -3.12
N PRO A 115 2.63 4.52 -3.94
CA PRO A 115 4.08 4.65 -3.94
C PRO A 115 4.55 5.09 -2.56
N VAL A 116 5.62 4.46 -2.06
CA VAL A 116 6.30 4.95 -0.86
C VAL A 116 6.84 6.34 -1.19
N ALA A 117 6.34 7.36 -0.48
CA ALA A 117 6.81 8.72 -0.67
C ALA A 117 8.32 8.73 -0.42
N ALA A 118 9.09 9.27 -1.37
CA ALA A 118 10.56 9.33 -1.27
C ALA A 118 11.06 10.02 0.02
N ALA A 119 10.20 10.74 0.73
CA ALA A 119 10.47 11.33 2.03
C ALA A 119 10.60 10.31 3.19
N GLU A 120 10.07 9.08 3.06
CA GLU A 120 10.27 8.02 4.07
C GLU A 120 11.65 7.34 3.96
N LEU A 121 12.35 7.52 2.84
CA LEU A 121 13.77 7.14 2.72
C LEU A 121 14.62 8.35 3.07
N GLY A 122 14.78 8.55 4.38
CA GLY A 122 15.59 9.57 5.07
C GLY A 122 16.36 10.58 4.19
N TYR A 123 16.02 11.86 4.35
CA TYR A 123 16.85 12.96 3.87
C TYR A 123 18.28 12.82 4.41
N TYR A 124 19.24 12.52 3.53
CA TYR A 124 20.66 12.57 3.82
C TYR A 124 21.10 14.03 3.89
N ASP A 125 21.35 14.53 5.10
CA ASP A 125 21.97 15.83 5.32
C ASP A 125 23.50 15.68 5.31
N PRO A 126 24.19 16.10 4.24
CA PRO A 126 25.65 15.97 4.13
C PRO A 126 26.42 16.85 5.13
N THR A 127 25.74 17.73 5.88
CA THR A 127 26.40 18.60 6.88
C THR A 127 26.41 18.02 8.29
N ASN A 128 25.69 16.91 8.52
CA ASN A 128 25.61 16.21 9.81
C ASN A 128 26.37 14.88 9.79
N VAL A 129 27.64 14.92 9.37
CA VAL A 129 28.57 13.79 9.48
C VAL A 129 29.25 13.87 10.84
N SER A 130 29.27 12.75 11.59
CA SER A 130 30.15 12.61 12.75
C SER A 130 31.60 12.87 12.31
N ALA A 131 32.41 13.50 13.16
CA ALA A 131 33.81 13.83 12.84
C ALA A 131 34.71 12.60 12.57
N ASP A 132 34.19 11.39 12.82
CA ASP A 132 34.71 10.15 12.27
C ASP A 132 33.88 9.85 11.02
N ASP A 133 34.50 9.91 9.84
CA ASP A 133 33.96 9.92 8.46
C ASP A 133 33.05 8.73 8.05
N LYS A 134 32.44 8.03 9.02
CA LYS A 134 31.54 6.90 8.81
C LYS A 134 30.19 7.15 9.47
N VAL A 135 29.20 7.53 8.66
CA VAL A 135 27.79 7.47 9.04
C VAL A 135 27.19 6.22 8.42
N GLU A 136 27.21 5.10 9.15
CA GLU A 136 26.46 3.91 8.77
C GLU A 136 25.05 4.02 9.34
N ALA A 137 24.09 4.46 8.51
CA ALA A 137 22.67 4.53 8.88
C ALA A 137 22.05 3.14 9.14
N PHE A 138 22.69 2.08 8.62
CA PHE A 138 22.29 0.69 8.73
C PHE A 138 23.51 -0.17 9.01
N TRP A 139 23.45 -1.04 10.02
CA TRP A 139 24.50 -2.05 10.25
C TRP A 139 23.93 -3.32 10.86
N TYR A 140 24.68 -4.41 10.82
CA TYR A 140 24.32 -5.68 11.45
C TYR A 140 25.14 -5.91 12.71
N THR A 141 24.48 -6.29 13.81
CA THR A 141 25.14 -6.78 15.02
C THR A 141 24.51 -8.11 15.41
N ASN A 142 25.31 -9.17 15.55
CA ASN A 142 24.83 -10.52 15.90
C ASN A 142 23.63 -10.98 15.04
N ASN A 143 23.74 -10.86 13.71
CA ASN A 143 22.67 -11.15 12.74
C ASN A 143 21.36 -10.35 12.90
N LYS A 144 21.37 -9.25 13.65
CA LYS A 144 20.22 -8.34 13.77
C LYS A 144 20.54 -7.04 13.05
N LEU A 145 19.67 -6.65 12.10
CA LEU A 145 19.72 -5.33 11.47
C LEU A 145 19.44 -4.26 12.53
N GLN A 146 20.31 -3.27 12.60
CA GLN A 146 20.20 -2.10 13.46
C GLN A 146 20.05 -0.87 12.57
N ILE A 147 19.09 -0.01 12.92
CA ILE A 147 18.81 1.24 12.22
C ILE A 147 18.89 2.36 13.25
N ARG A 148 19.71 3.38 12.98
CA ARG A 148 19.76 4.60 13.80
C ARG A 148 19.07 5.73 13.04
N VAL A 149 17.82 6.00 13.40
CA VAL A 149 17.07 7.15 12.90
C VAL A 149 17.36 8.34 13.81
N LEU A 150 18.00 9.38 13.28
CA LEU A 150 18.27 10.62 14.03
C LEU A 150 17.12 11.59 13.75
N PHE A 151 16.38 11.97 14.78
CA PHE A 151 15.38 13.02 14.69
C PHE A 151 15.96 14.34 15.19
N LYS A 152 15.61 15.45 14.54
CA LYS A 152 15.86 16.79 15.05
C LYS A 152 14.74 17.15 16.04
N GLU A 153 15.10 17.50 17.26
CA GLU A 153 14.13 18.02 18.23
C GLU A 153 13.67 19.43 17.80
N GLY A 154 12.36 19.60 17.63
CA GLY A 154 11.77 20.87 17.21
C GLY A 154 10.32 20.75 16.77
N GLU A 155 9.43 20.85 17.75
CA GLU A 155 7.97 21.03 17.71
C GLU A 155 7.09 19.97 17.00
N TYR A 156 6.24 19.36 17.83
CA TYR A 156 5.23 18.33 17.57
C TYR A 156 5.76 16.92 17.28
N SER A 157 6.16 16.20 18.34
CA SER A 157 6.36 14.75 18.26
C SER A 157 5.47 14.02 19.27
N SER A 158 4.33 13.53 18.78
CA SER A 158 3.71 12.33 19.31
C SER A 158 3.90 11.25 18.26
N PHE A 159 4.99 10.50 18.34
CA PHE A 159 5.21 9.31 17.50
C PHE A 159 5.35 8.08 18.40
N LEU A 160 4.30 7.25 18.39
CA LEU A 160 4.35 5.86 18.82
C LEU A 160 5.06 5.07 17.72
N LEU A 161 6.29 4.62 18.00
CA LEU A 161 6.96 3.60 17.18
C LEU A 161 6.35 2.25 17.51
N PHE A 162 5.51 1.70 16.64
CA PHE A 162 5.20 0.27 16.65
C PHE A 162 6.23 -0.43 15.77
N LEU A 163 7.32 -0.90 16.39
CA LEU A 163 8.18 -1.93 15.82
C LEU A 163 7.60 -3.30 16.23
N ASP A 164 6.54 -3.73 15.55
CA ASP A 164 6.06 -5.10 15.68
C ASP A 164 6.21 -5.80 14.34
N THR A 165 7.39 -6.40 14.13
CA THR A 165 7.45 -7.74 13.56
C THR A 165 8.75 -8.42 13.98
N CYS A 166 8.62 -9.28 14.96
CA CYS A 166 9.52 -10.38 15.23
C CYS A 166 9.67 -11.24 13.96
N LEU A 167 10.89 -11.39 13.44
CA LEU A 167 11.25 -12.52 12.58
C LEU A 167 12.12 -13.48 13.39
N VAL A 168 11.51 -14.59 13.76
CA VAL A 168 12.05 -15.64 14.63
C VAL A 168 12.08 -16.95 13.81
N LEU A 169 13.30 -17.49 13.62
CA LEU A 169 13.72 -18.92 13.50
C LEU A 169 13.58 -19.66 12.11
N PRO A 170 14.42 -20.69 11.80
CA PRO A 170 14.50 -21.98 12.54
C PRO A 170 15.89 -22.47 12.99
N GLU A 171 15.84 -23.03 14.20
CA GLU A 171 16.49 -24.19 14.82
C GLU A 171 17.72 -24.91 14.20
N SER A 172 18.61 -25.27 15.14
CA SER A 172 19.45 -26.48 15.22
C SER A 172 20.70 -26.58 14.35
N PHE A 173 21.89 -26.45 14.98
CA PHE A 173 22.96 -27.43 14.82
C PHE A 173 23.74 -27.58 16.13
N VAL A 174 23.83 -28.84 16.56
CA VAL A 174 24.56 -29.36 17.72
C VAL A 174 26.04 -29.54 17.35
N CYS A 175 26.94 -28.96 18.15
CA CYS A 175 28.16 -29.54 18.73
C CYS A 175 28.97 -28.42 19.40
#